data_AF-A0A7X6YM15-F1
#
_entry.id   AF-A0A7X6YM15-F1
#
_cell.length_a   1.000
_cell.length_b   1.000
_cell.length_c   1.000
_cell.angle_alpha   90.00
_cell.angle_beta   90.00
_cell.angle_gamma   90.00
#
_symmetry.space_group_name_H-M   'P 1'
#
loop_
_entity.id
_entity.type
_entity.pdbx_description
1 polymer ?
#
loop_
_entity_poly.entity_id
_entity_poly.type
_entity_poly.pdbx_seq_one_letter_code
_entity_poly.pdbx_strand_id
1 'polypeptide(L)'
;MEFIPYCAEEAFQFCFYQIPKELFTNKNYKGKLSSDAIILYSLLLDRLSISIKNKWIDDEGLIYLILTRKEAQEKLNISDKTVTKAFRQLEELKLISEKRIGKGKTYKIYVGKINRKIYDLSTGNFTTELPEKVRHSKNNNIYNKNSKNNDFDKRDYKDLSFLYANNDWNK
;
A
#
# COMPACT_ATOMS: atom_id res chain seq x y z
N MET A 1 15.28 -28.88 -29.28
CA MET A 1 14.31 -28.32 -28.31
C MET A 1 13.56 -27.22 -29.03
N GLU A 2 12.24 -27.23 -28.94
CA GLU A 2 11.39 -26.17 -29.51
C GLU A 2 11.21 -25.05 -28.49
N PHE A 3 11.25 -23.80 -28.95
CA PHE A 3 10.98 -22.63 -28.14
C PHE A 3 9.46 -22.39 -28.12
N ILE A 4 8.86 -22.44 -26.93
CA ILE A 4 7.42 -22.20 -26.72
C ILE A 4 7.28 -20.91 -25.91
N PRO A 5 6.84 -19.79 -26.51
CA PRO A 5 6.59 -18.56 -25.77
C PRO A 5 5.29 -18.65 -24.98
N TYR A 6 5.24 -17.97 -23.83
CA TYR A 6 3.99 -17.84 -23.06
C TYR A 6 2.94 -17.04 -23.84
N CYS A 7 1.68 -17.49 -23.80
CA CYS A 7 0.55 -16.67 -24.27
C CYS A 7 0.07 -15.69 -23.19
N ALA A 8 -0.77 -14.73 -23.57
CA ALA A 8 -1.26 -13.70 -22.67
C ALA A 8 -2.04 -14.30 -21.48
N GLU A 9 -2.76 -15.39 -21.68
CA GLU A 9 -3.53 -16.09 -20.66
C GLU A 9 -2.62 -16.82 -19.65
N GLU A 10 -1.44 -17.27 -20.09
CA GLU A 10 -0.48 -17.90 -19.19
C GLU A 10 0.27 -16.87 -18.34
N ALA A 11 0.29 -15.59 -18.75
CA ALA A 11 0.90 -14.53 -17.97
C ALA A 11 0.24 -14.35 -16.59
N PHE A 12 -1.04 -14.73 -16.45
CA PHE A 12 -1.75 -14.75 -15.16
C PHE A 12 -1.09 -15.68 -14.13
N GLN A 13 -0.32 -16.70 -14.57
CA GLN A 13 0.45 -17.57 -13.66
C GLN A 13 1.53 -16.79 -12.89
N PHE A 14 1.90 -15.59 -13.36
CA PHE A 14 2.88 -14.72 -12.72
C PHE A 14 2.27 -13.59 -11.88
N CYS A 15 0.97 -13.68 -11.58
CA CYS A 15 0.29 -12.73 -10.69
C CYS A 15 0.49 -13.15 -9.23
N PHE A 16 1.36 -12.43 -8.53
CA PHE A 16 1.71 -12.72 -7.14
C PHE A 16 1.46 -11.53 -6.22
N TYR A 17 1.06 -11.81 -4.99
CA TYR A 17 1.17 -10.81 -3.92
C TYR A 17 2.63 -10.67 -3.48
N GLN A 18 3.19 -9.47 -3.66
CA GLN A 18 4.55 -9.18 -3.23
C GLN A 18 4.58 -8.92 -1.73
N ILE A 19 5.34 -9.73 -0.99
CA ILE A 19 5.53 -9.58 0.45
C ILE A 19 6.91 -8.96 0.73
N PRO A 20 6.99 -7.79 1.38
CA PRO A 20 8.26 -7.21 1.77
C PRO A 20 9.00 -8.09 2.78
N LYS A 21 10.23 -8.49 2.44
CA LYS A 21 11.07 -9.37 3.28
C LYS A 21 11.34 -8.75 4.66
N GLU A 22 11.32 -7.42 4.77
CA GLU A 22 11.51 -6.68 6.01
C GLU A 22 10.46 -6.99 7.08
N LEU A 23 9.27 -7.47 6.72
CA LEU A 23 8.27 -7.91 7.70
C LEU A 23 8.76 -9.11 8.53
N PHE A 24 9.69 -9.90 7.99
CA PHE A 24 10.29 -11.07 8.65
C PHE A 24 11.63 -10.78 9.33
N THR A 25 12.31 -9.67 8.97
CA THR A 25 13.67 -9.37 9.47
C THR A 25 13.71 -8.20 10.44
N ASN A 26 12.87 -7.18 10.26
CA ASN A 26 12.88 -5.97 11.06
C ASN A 26 12.29 -6.22 12.45
N LYS A 27 13.04 -5.87 13.50
CA LYS A 27 12.65 -6.04 14.93
C LYS A 27 11.32 -5.38 15.28
N ASN A 28 10.89 -4.37 14.52
CA ASN A 28 9.60 -3.70 14.75
C ASN A 28 8.41 -4.59 14.36
N TYR A 29 8.58 -5.52 13.43
CA TYR A 29 7.51 -6.33 12.83
C TYR A 29 7.67 -7.83 13.06
N LYS A 30 8.93 -8.32 13.07
CA LYS A 30 9.28 -9.73 13.24
C LYS A 30 8.66 -10.28 14.53
N GLY A 31 7.88 -11.36 14.39
CA GLY A 31 7.23 -12.05 15.51
C GLY A 31 5.99 -11.35 16.07
N LYS A 32 5.61 -10.17 15.56
CA LYS A 32 4.42 -9.43 16.01
C LYS A 32 3.23 -9.54 15.05
N LEU A 33 3.49 -9.82 13.78
CA LEU A 33 2.47 -10.04 12.75
C LEU A 33 2.18 -11.53 12.59
N SER A 34 0.90 -11.89 12.44
CA SER A 34 0.55 -13.22 11.94
C SER A 34 0.81 -13.32 10.43
N SER A 35 0.86 -14.55 9.91
CA SER A 35 0.90 -14.78 8.46
C SER A 35 -0.25 -14.09 7.73
N ASP A 36 -1.46 -14.13 8.29
CA ASP A 36 -2.63 -13.46 7.69
C ASP A 36 -2.45 -11.94 7.65
N ALA A 37 -1.85 -11.33 8.67
CA ALA A 37 -1.57 -9.89 8.67
C ALA A 37 -0.50 -9.51 7.64
N ILE A 38 0.52 -10.35 7.47
CA ILE A 38 1.56 -10.17 6.44
C ILE A 38 0.94 -10.25 5.04
N ILE A 39 0.08 -11.24 4.79
CA ILE A 39 -0.61 -11.41 3.50
C ILE A 39 -1.64 -10.29 3.27
N LEU A 40 -2.34 -9.84 4.32
CA LEU A 40 -3.24 -8.68 4.21
C LEU A 40 -2.45 -7.42 3.82
N TYR A 41 -1.28 -7.20 4.41
CA TYR A 41 -0.44 -6.06 4.03
C TYR A 41 0.03 -6.14 2.58
N SER A 42 0.41 -7.31 2.06
CA SER A 42 0.76 -7.46 0.64
C SER A 42 -0.43 -7.22 -0.30
N LEU A 43 -1.63 -7.69 0.08
CA LEU A 43 -2.87 -7.38 -0.63
C LEU A 43 -3.14 -5.87 -0.67
N LEU A 44 -2.95 -5.17 0.45
CA LEU A 44 -3.13 -3.72 0.53
C LEU A 44 -2.12 -2.97 -0.34
N LEU A 45 -0.87 -3.42 -0.39
CA LEU A 45 0.16 -2.85 -1.27
C LEU A 45 -0.19 -3.04 -2.75
N ASP A 46 -0.64 -4.23 -3.15
CA ASP A 46 -1.12 -4.50 -4.51
C ASP A 46 -2.25 -3.53 -4.88
N ARG A 47 -3.17 -3.28 -3.94
CA ARG A 47 -4.32 -2.38 -4.11
C ARG A 47 -3.98 -0.89 -4.20
N LEU A 48 -2.80 -0.45 -3.78
CA LEU A 48 -2.38 0.95 -3.95
C LEU A 48 -2.38 1.37 -5.43
N SER A 49 -2.04 0.44 -6.31
CA SER A 49 -2.04 0.69 -7.75
C SER A 49 -3.41 1.02 -8.33
N ILE A 50 -4.43 0.27 -7.90
CA ILE A 50 -5.82 0.48 -8.28
C ILE A 50 -6.29 1.83 -7.75
N SER A 51 -5.86 2.18 -6.54
CA SER A 51 -6.17 3.47 -5.92
C SER A 51 -5.60 4.64 -6.73
N ILE A 52 -4.38 4.51 -7.26
CA ILE A 52 -3.78 5.50 -8.17
C ILE A 52 -4.60 5.62 -9.46
N LYS A 53 -4.94 4.49 -10.10
CA LYS A 53 -5.76 4.47 -11.33
C LYS A 53 -7.13 5.14 -11.11
N ASN A 54 -7.74 4.90 -9.95
CA ASN A 54 -9.04 5.45 -9.57
C ASN A 54 -8.95 6.89 -9.04
N LYS A 55 -7.76 7.51 -9.01
CA LYS A 55 -7.51 8.82 -8.41
C LYS A 55 -8.01 8.94 -6.96
N TRP A 56 -7.88 7.86 -6.19
CA TRP A 56 -8.16 7.85 -4.76
C TRP A 56 -7.01 8.48 -3.98
N ILE A 57 -6.96 9.81 -4.09
CA ILE A 57 -5.97 10.69 -3.51
C ILE A 57 -6.76 11.73 -2.72
N ASP A 58 -6.37 12.00 -1.47
CA ASP A 58 -7.01 13.05 -0.68
C ASP A 58 -6.42 14.44 -0.96
N ASP A 59 -6.95 15.45 -0.27
CA ASP A 59 -6.58 16.85 -0.47
C ASP A 59 -5.10 17.14 -0.14
N GLU A 60 -4.44 16.26 0.62
CA GLU A 60 -3.01 16.33 0.97
C GLU A 60 -2.12 15.60 -0.05
N GLY A 61 -2.71 15.00 -1.10
CA GLY A 61 -1.97 14.19 -2.07
C GLY A 61 -1.64 12.78 -1.60
N LEU A 62 -2.28 12.30 -0.52
CA LEU A 62 -2.05 10.96 0.01
C LEU A 62 -3.00 9.94 -0.62
N ILE A 63 -2.42 8.84 -1.08
CA ILE A 63 -3.18 7.72 -1.64
C ILE A 63 -3.90 7.00 -0.50
N TYR A 64 -5.19 6.76 -0.68
CA TYR A 64 -5.99 5.90 0.18
C TYR A 64 -6.66 4.81 -0.66
N LEU A 65 -7.00 3.71 -0.02
CA LEU A 65 -7.81 2.66 -0.63
C LEU A 65 -9.11 2.46 0.13
N ILE A 66 -10.15 2.03 -0.57
CA ILE A 66 -11.41 1.58 0.01
C ILE A 66 -11.41 0.06 -0.07
N LEU A 67 -11.35 -0.60 1.08
CA LEU A 67 -11.44 -2.05 1.21
C LEU A 67 -12.19 -2.38 2.50
N THR A 68 -13.31 -3.08 2.35
CA THR A 68 -14.09 -3.55 3.49
C THR A 68 -13.47 -4.81 4.09
N ARG A 69 -13.80 -5.11 5.35
CA ARG A 69 -13.35 -6.37 5.98
C ARG A 69 -13.88 -7.58 5.21
N LYS A 70 -15.15 -7.51 4.78
CA LYS A 70 -15.80 -8.58 3.99
C LYS A 70 -15.05 -8.88 2.69
N GLU A 71 -14.68 -7.85 1.93
CA GLU A 71 -13.88 -8.04 0.71
C GLU A 71 -12.51 -8.64 1.02
N ALA A 72 -11.85 -8.22 2.10
CA ALA A 72 -10.57 -8.80 2.52
C ALA A 72 -10.72 -10.28 2.93
N GLN A 73 -11.81 -10.66 3.59
CA GLN A 73 -12.11 -12.06 3.93
C GLN A 73 -12.27 -12.91 2.69
N GLU A 74 -13.08 -12.46 1.73
CA GLU A 74 -13.34 -13.19 0.49
C GLU A 74 -12.05 -13.37 -0.32
N LYS A 75 -11.23 -12.31 -0.39
CA LYS A 75 -9.95 -12.33 -1.13
C LYS A 75 -8.89 -13.23 -0.52
N LEU A 76 -8.81 -13.28 0.80
CA LEU A 76 -7.80 -14.07 1.51
C LEU A 76 -8.33 -15.42 1.99
N ASN A 77 -9.62 -15.68 1.81
CA ASN A 77 -10.34 -16.85 2.30
C ASN A 77 -10.13 -17.08 3.82
N ILE A 78 -10.35 -16.03 4.62
CA ILE A 78 -10.17 -16.05 6.09
C ILE A 78 -11.44 -15.65 6.83
N SER A 79 -11.55 -16.10 8.09
CA SER A 79 -12.69 -15.78 8.96
C SER A 79 -12.76 -14.30 9.34
N ASP A 80 -13.96 -13.83 9.71
CA ASP A 80 -14.20 -12.45 10.18
C ASP A 80 -13.31 -12.08 11.38
N LYS A 81 -13.17 -13.02 12.31
CA LYS A 81 -12.31 -12.87 13.48
C LYS A 81 -10.84 -12.76 13.09
N THR A 82 -10.40 -13.53 12.10
CA THR A 82 -9.02 -13.53 11.61
C THR A 82 -8.70 -12.22 10.90
N VAL A 83 -9.56 -11.77 9.97
CA VAL A 83 -9.33 -10.51 9.25
C VAL A 83 -9.30 -9.32 10.21
N THR A 84 -10.22 -9.30 11.20
CA THR A 84 -10.30 -8.22 12.17
C THR A 84 -9.05 -8.16 13.03
N LYS A 85 -8.53 -9.32 13.45
CA LYS A 85 -7.25 -9.42 14.14
C LYS A 85 -6.08 -8.95 13.27
N ALA A 86 -6.06 -9.31 11.99
CA ALA A 86 -5.02 -8.91 11.05
C ALA A 86 -4.97 -7.38 10.85
N PHE A 87 -6.12 -6.74 10.62
CA PHE A 87 -6.23 -5.28 10.55
C PHE A 87 -5.70 -4.62 11.82
N ARG A 88 -6.12 -5.11 12.99
CA ARG A 88 -5.66 -4.58 14.28
C ARG A 88 -4.13 -4.67 14.45
N GLN A 89 -3.54 -5.80 14.10
CA GLN A 89 -2.07 -5.97 14.16
C GLN A 89 -1.33 -4.99 13.25
N LEU A 90 -1.84 -4.74 12.04
CA LEU A 90 -1.25 -3.78 11.12
C LEU A 90 -1.37 -2.34 11.63
N GLU A 91 -2.50 -1.99 12.24
CA GLU A 91 -2.72 -0.67 12.83
C GLU A 91 -1.82 -0.43 14.06
N GLU A 92 -1.72 -1.41 14.96
CA GLU A 92 -0.83 -1.37 16.15
C GLU A 92 0.64 -1.11 15.76
N LEU A 93 1.09 -1.64 14.61
CA LEU A 93 2.45 -1.46 14.10
C LEU A 93 2.59 -0.30 13.11
N LYS A 94 1.55 0.52 12.95
CA LYS A 94 1.51 1.70 12.06
C LYS A 94 1.79 1.37 10.59
N LEU A 95 1.46 0.15 10.17
CA LEU A 95 1.51 -0.28 8.77
C LEU A 95 0.24 0.11 8.00
N ILE A 96 -0.84 0.42 8.72
CA ILE A 96 -2.05 1.02 8.15
C ILE A 96 -2.61 2.11 9.08
N SER A 97 -3.44 2.99 8.54
CA SER A 97 -4.31 3.89 9.30
C SER A 97 -5.67 3.97 8.64
N GLU A 98 -6.74 3.87 9.42
CA GLU A 98 -8.11 3.87 8.90
C GLU A 98 -8.85 5.13 9.33
N LYS A 99 -9.39 5.87 8.36
CA LYS A 99 -10.23 7.05 8.62
C LYS A 99 -11.66 6.77 8.16
N ARG A 100 -12.62 6.87 9.08
CA ARG A 100 -14.04 6.64 8.78
C ARG A 100 -14.58 7.72 7.83
N ILE A 101 -15.35 7.30 6.82
CA ILE A 101 -16.01 8.19 5.87
C ILE A 101 -17.48 8.34 6.27
N GLY A 102 -17.86 9.55 6.68
CA GLY A 102 -19.24 9.90 7.00
C GLY A 102 -19.87 9.02 8.09
N LYS A 103 -21.19 8.79 7.98
CA LYS A 103 -21.97 8.03 8.97
C LYS A 103 -21.97 6.50 8.72
N GLY A 104 -21.39 6.03 7.61
CA GLY A 104 -21.39 4.61 7.21
C GLY A 104 -20.28 3.76 7.87
N LYS A 105 -20.13 2.52 7.38
CA LYS A 105 -19.05 1.57 7.73
C LYS A 105 -17.94 1.53 6.67
N THR A 106 -17.72 2.63 5.97
CA THR A 106 -16.69 2.76 4.94
C THR A 106 -15.49 3.50 5.51
N TYR A 107 -14.29 3.02 5.22
CA TYR A 107 -13.04 3.58 5.72
C TYR A 107 -12.11 3.91 4.55
N LYS A 108 -11.45 5.08 4.61
CA LYS A 108 -10.22 5.32 3.85
C LYS A 108 -9.08 4.63 4.58
N ILE A 109 -8.43 3.69 3.92
CA ILE A 109 -7.27 2.99 4.47
C ILE A 109 -6.01 3.59 3.83
N TYR A 110 -5.13 4.10 4.66
CA TYR A 110 -3.81 4.59 4.27
C TYR A 110 -2.77 3.52 4.59
N VAL A 111 -1.99 3.12 3.59
CA VAL A 111 -0.94 2.11 3.78
C VAL A 111 0.36 2.80 4.17
N GLY A 112 0.86 2.49 5.37
CA GLY A 112 2.10 3.02 5.92
C GLY A 112 3.33 2.37 5.29
N LYS A 113 4.42 3.14 5.18
CA LYS A 113 5.71 2.60 4.72
C LYS A 113 6.36 1.80 5.85
N ILE A 114 7.06 0.72 5.48
CA ILE A 114 7.90 -0.03 6.43
C ILE A 114 9.02 0.90 6.92
N ASN A 115 9.13 1.04 8.24
CA ASN A 115 10.18 1.84 8.88
C ASN A 115 11.52 1.13 8.72
N ARG A 116 12.28 1.50 7.69
CA ARG A 116 13.67 1.08 7.53
C ARG A 116 14.53 1.92 8.47
N LYS A 117 15.34 1.26 9.30
CA LYS A 117 16.54 1.92 9.82
C LYS A 117 17.47 2.04 8.62
N ILE A 118 17.70 3.25 8.14
CA ILE A 118 18.74 3.48 7.15
C ILE A 118 20.04 3.49 7.93
N TYR A 119 20.93 2.56 7.59
CA TYR A 119 22.30 2.65 8.06
C TYR A 119 22.98 3.73 7.23
N ASP A 120 23.30 4.85 7.85
CA ASP A 120 24.10 5.88 7.19
C ASP A 120 25.56 5.43 7.23
N LEU A 121 26.06 4.93 6.08
CA LEU A 121 27.46 4.51 5.95
C LEU A 121 28.45 5.67 6.21
N SER A 122 28.01 6.93 6.13
CA SER A 122 28.87 8.11 6.31
C SER A 122 29.07 8.49 7.78
N THR A 123 28.10 8.21 8.66
CA THR A 123 28.12 8.65 10.07
C THR A 123 28.17 7.51 11.08
N GLY A 124 28.08 6.25 10.65
CA GLY A 124 28.12 5.07 11.54
C GLY A 124 26.91 4.95 12.47
N ASN A 125 25.85 5.74 12.24
CA ASN A 125 24.68 5.84 13.09
C ASN A 125 23.42 5.31 12.40
N PHE A 126 22.48 4.78 13.21
CA PHE A 126 21.15 4.37 12.72
C PHE A 126 20.24 5.60 12.60
N THR A 127 19.86 5.99 11.38
CA THR A 127 18.85 7.04 11.18
C THR A 127 17.53 6.43 10.73
N THR A 128 16.42 6.97 11.22
CA THR A 128 15.06 6.63 10.79
C THR A 128 14.60 7.45 9.58
N GLU A 129 15.48 8.31 9.06
CA GLU A 129 15.11 9.35 8.12
C GLU A 129 15.51 8.99 6.69
N LEU A 130 14.51 8.83 5.82
CA LEU A 130 14.73 8.71 4.38
C LEU A 130 15.48 9.95 3.84
N PRO A 131 16.42 9.76 2.88
CA PRO A 131 17.13 10.87 2.25
C PRO A 131 16.12 11.85 1.65
N GLU A 132 16.37 13.15 1.83
CA GLU A 132 15.44 14.26 1.56
C GLU A 132 14.84 14.23 0.14
N LYS A 133 15.54 13.63 -0.83
CA LYS A 133 15.08 13.47 -2.23
C LYS A 133 13.86 12.57 -2.41
N VAL A 134 13.49 11.75 -1.41
CA VAL A 134 12.32 10.83 -1.46
C VAL A 134 11.18 11.28 -0.53
N ARG A 135 11.38 12.37 0.22
CA ARG A 135 10.33 12.98 1.03
C ARG A 135 9.33 13.66 0.09
N HIS A 136 8.16 13.05 -0.09
CA HIS A 136 7.00 13.86 -0.44
C HIS A 136 6.69 14.68 0.81
N SER A 137 6.85 15.99 0.67
CA SER A 137 6.66 17.08 1.63
C SER A 137 6.01 16.67 2.96
N LYS A 138 6.79 16.76 4.06
CA LYS A 138 6.25 17.09 5.38
C LYS A 138 6.70 18.51 5.69
N ASN A 139 5.83 19.47 5.47
CA ASN A 139 5.88 20.73 6.21
C ASN A 139 4.56 20.87 6.97
N ASN A 140 4.63 20.62 8.27
CA ASN A 140 3.63 21.09 9.20
C ASN A 140 3.90 22.58 9.48
N ASN A 141 2.83 23.37 9.36
CA ASN A 141 2.65 24.76 9.78
C ASN A 141 3.09 25.87 8.81
N ILE A 142 2.12 26.40 8.05
CA ILE A 142 1.68 27.82 8.04
C ILE A 142 0.46 27.95 7.12
N TYR A 143 -0.67 28.43 7.67
CA TYR A 143 -1.76 28.99 6.88
C TYR A 143 -1.30 30.33 6.28
N ASN A 144 -1.16 30.44 4.95
CA ASN A 144 -1.89 31.42 4.12
C ASN A 144 -1.47 31.43 2.64
N LYS A 145 -2.50 31.56 1.79
CA LYS A 145 -2.59 32.15 0.43
C LYS A 145 -1.54 31.85 -0.64
N ASN A 146 -2.11 31.35 -1.75
CA ASN A 146 -1.75 31.61 -3.15
C ASN A 146 -0.37 31.13 -3.62
N SER A 147 -0.35 29.96 -4.27
CA SER A 147 0.25 29.87 -5.60
C SER A 147 -0.33 28.68 -6.35
N LYS A 148 -0.76 28.96 -7.58
CA LYS A 148 -1.19 27.99 -8.59
C LYS A 148 0.01 27.14 -9.03
N ASN A 149 -0.33 25.97 -9.57
CA ASN A 149 0.48 25.03 -10.36
C ASN A 149 1.24 23.96 -9.56
N ASN A 150 0.55 22.85 -9.26
CA ASN A 150 1.20 21.57 -9.02
C ASN A 150 1.26 20.80 -10.34
N ASP A 151 2.45 20.71 -10.94
CA ASP A 151 2.79 19.88 -12.12
C ASP A 151 2.74 18.36 -11.81
N PHE A 152 1.86 17.90 -10.90
CA PHE A 152 1.63 16.48 -10.65
C PHE A 152 0.68 15.85 -11.68
N ASP A 153 -0.06 16.67 -12.43
CA ASP A 153 -1.06 16.26 -13.43
C ASP A 153 -0.49 15.64 -14.72
N LYS A 154 0.83 15.50 -14.84
CA LYS A 154 1.48 15.04 -16.09
C LYS A 154 1.99 13.60 -16.10
N ARG A 155 1.82 12.82 -15.02
CA ARG A 155 2.06 11.37 -15.11
C ARG A 155 0.79 10.69 -15.61
N ASP A 156 0.76 10.37 -16.90
CA ASP A 156 -0.34 9.65 -17.50
C ASP A 156 -0.32 8.18 -17.02
N TYR A 157 -1.03 7.92 -15.93
CA TYR A 157 -1.15 6.59 -15.32
C TYR A 157 -2.04 5.62 -16.13
N LYS A 158 -2.52 6.02 -17.32
CA LYS A 158 -3.30 5.16 -18.23
C LYS A 158 -2.54 3.90 -18.65
N ASP A 159 -1.22 3.97 -18.71
CA ASP A 159 -0.39 2.88 -19.24
C ASP A 159 -0.04 1.81 -18.21
N LEU A 160 -0.37 1.93 -16.92
CA LEU A 160 -0.13 0.84 -15.95
C LEU A 160 -1.26 -0.20 -15.95
N SER A 161 -2.14 -0.20 -16.97
CA SER A 161 -3.22 -1.18 -17.13
C SER A 161 -2.68 -2.61 -17.23
N PHE A 162 -1.57 -2.81 -17.95
CA PHE A 162 -0.94 -4.11 -18.20
C PHE A 162 -0.28 -4.75 -16.96
N LEU A 163 0.09 -3.96 -15.94
CA LEU A 163 0.72 -4.48 -14.71
C LEU A 163 -0.28 -5.15 -13.76
N TYR A 164 -1.57 -4.89 -13.95
CA TYR A 164 -2.61 -5.38 -13.05
C TYR A 164 -3.63 -6.18 -13.85
N ALA A 165 -3.38 -7.49 -13.86
CA ALA A 165 -4.27 -8.54 -14.33
C ALA A 165 -5.67 -8.54 -13.68
N ASN A 166 -5.88 -7.81 -12.58
CA ASN A 166 -7.12 -7.82 -11.79
C ASN A 166 -8.07 -6.67 -12.15
N ASN A 167 -8.36 -6.46 -13.45
CA ASN A 167 -9.28 -5.40 -13.91
C ASN A 167 -10.78 -5.75 -13.78
N ASP A 168 -11.15 -6.93 -13.27
CA ASP A 168 -12.55 -7.30 -13.04
C ASP A 168 -13.04 -6.84 -11.66
N TRP A 169 -13.29 -5.53 -11.51
CA TRP A 169 -14.00 -4.98 -10.34
C TRP A 169 -15.14 -4.02 -10.74
N ASN A 170 -15.80 -4.31 -11.86
CA ASN A 170 -17.11 -3.74 -12.21
C ASN A 170 -18.03 -4.87 -12.68
N LYS A 171 -18.66 -5.57 -11.72
CA LYS A 171 -19.91 -6.29 -11.92
C LYS A 171 -20.71 -6.27 -10.63
#